data_AF-A0A359MMS9-F1
#
_entry.id   AF-A0A359MMS9-F1
#
_cell.length_a   1.000
_cell.length_b   1.000
_cell.length_c   1.000
_cell.angle_alpha   90.00
_cell.angle_beta   90.00
_cell.angle_gamma   90.00
#
_symmetry.space_group_name_H-M   'P 1'
#
loop_
_entity.id
_entity.type
_entity.pdbx_description
1 polymer ?
#
loop_
_entity_poly.entity_id
_entity_poly.type
_entity_poly.pdbx_seq_one_letter_code
_entity_poly.pdbx_strand_id
1 'polypeptide(L)'
;MSKKRLIIPAIFLLSIFLVLHENASYASAEEKDNKIYNGVFIDEVNVSGMTKEEAAIAVDNMVQGLQQKNLVITVGKNAAKTTLKEIGYTYDLNDSIEQAYALGRSG
;
A
#
# COMPACT_ATOMS: atom_id res chain seq x y z
N MET A 1 -37.24 52.09 -12.78
CA MET A 1 -36.62 51.48 -11.57
C MET A 1 -35.12 51.79 -11.60
N SER A 2 -34.60 52.60 -10.66
CA SER A 2 -33.21 53.08 -10.74
C SER A 2 -32.23 51.90 -10.70
N LYS A 3 -31.28 51.82 -11.64
CA LYS A 3 -30.29 50.74 -11.77
C LYS A 3 -29.62 50.35 -10.42
N LYS A 4 -29.45 51.32 -9.53
CA LYS A 4 -28.92 51.15 -8.15
C LYS A 4 -29.76 50.24 -7.23
N ARG A 5 -31.07 50.13 -7.47
CA ARG A 5 -31.99 49.26 -6.69
C ARG A 5 -31.92 47.79 -7.09
N LEU A 6 -31.34 47.47 -8.25
CA LEU A 6 -31.13 46.09 -8.72
C LEU A 6 -29.72 45.55 -8.42
N ILE A 7 -28.75 46.45 -8.17
CA ILE A 7 -27.34 46.08 -7.93
C ILE A 7 -27.16 45.42 -6.56
N ILE A 8 -27.87 45.92 -5.53
CA ILE A 8 -27.76 45.41 -4.16
C ILE A 8 -28.15 43.92 -4.05
N PRO A 9 -29.31 43.45 -4.58
CA PRO A 9 -29.63 42.02 -4.52
C PRO A 9 -28.71 41.16 -5.38
N ALA A 10 -28.18 41.69 -6.50
CA ALA A 10 -27.24 40.97 -7.35
C ALA A 10 -25.88 40.73 -6.66
N ILE A 11 -25.39 41.71 -5.90
CA ILE A 11 -24.16 41.57 -5.08
C ILE A 11 -24.37 40.54 -3.98
N PHE A 12 -25.54 40.54 -3.34
CA PHE A 12 -25.87 39.58 -2.26
C PHE A 12 -25.94 38.13 -2.79
N LEU A 13 -26.53 37.93 -3.97
CA LEU A 13 -26.54 36.63 -4.66
C LEU A 13 -25.14 36.16 -5.07
N LEU A 14 -24.30 37.07 -5.55
CA LEU A 14 -22.92 36.75 -5.94
C LEU A 14 -22.06 36.35 -4.72
N SER A 15 -22.25 37.00 -3.57
CA SER A 15 -21.55 36.63 -2.33
C SER A 15 -21.93 35.25 -1.81
N ILE A 16 -23.19 34.83 -1.98
CA ILE A 16 -23.63 33.48 -1.62
C ILE A 16 -22.96 32.43 -2.52
N PHE A 17 -22.81 32.74 -3.81
CA PHE A 17 -22.18 31.82 -4.77
C PHE A 17 -20.67 31.61 -4.51
N LEU A 18 -19.99 32.61 -3.95
CA LEU A 18 -18.58 32.53 -3.57
C LEU A 18 -18.33 31.69 -2.30
N VAL A 19 -19.28 31.67 -1.36
CA VAL A 19 -19.19 30.87 -0.12
C VAL A 19 -19.41 29.38 -0.38
N LEU A 20 -20.12 29.02 -1.46
CA LEU A 20 -20.38 27.64 -1.86
C LEU A 20 -19.21 26.96 -2.60
N HIS A 21 -18.11 27.68 -2.87
CA HIS A 21 -16.89 27.08 -3.40
C HIS A 21 -16.06 26.49 -2.26
N GLU A 22 -16.60 25.44 -1.64
CA GLU A 22 -15.83 24.58 -0.76
C GLU A 22 -14.81 23.82 -1.62
N ASN A 23 -13.60 24.36 -1.75
CA ASN A 23 -12.42 23.57 -2.11
C ASN A 23 -12.06 22.72 -0.90
N ALA A 24 -12.93 21.77 -0.59
CA ALA A 24 -12.62 20.78 0.39
C ALA A 24 -11.69 19.76 -0.28
N SER A 25 -10.39 20.07 -0.24
CA SER A 25 -9.38 19.01 -0.19
C SER A 25 -9.58 18.27 1.13
N TYR A 26 -10.60 17.42 1.15
CA TYR A 26 -10.71 16.39 2.15
C TYR A 26 -9.47 15.51 1.96
N ALA A 27 -8.49 15.65 2.84
CA ALA A 27 -7.62 14.53 3.12
C ALA A 27 -8.55 13.43 3.63
N SER A 28 -8.95 12.55 2.71
CA SER A 28 -9.71 11.36 3.04
C SER A 28 -8.87 10.58 4.04
N ALA A 29 -9.21 10.66 5.32
CA ALA A 29 -8.79 9.66 6.28
C ALA A 29 -9.51 8.39 5.83
N GLU A 30 -8.82 7.58 5.04
CA GLU A 30 -9.32 6.36 4.41
C GLU A 30 -10.04 5.53 5.47
N GLU A 31 -11.37 5.48 5.36
CA GLU A 31 -12.25 4.85 6.33
C GLU A 31 -11.85 3.39 6.50
N LYS A 32 -11.38 3.02 7.71
CA LYS A 32 -11.25 1.62 8.17
C LYS A 32 -10.71 0.68 7.10
N ASP A 33 -9.63 1.08 6.45
CA ASP A 33 -9.10 0.26 5.37
C ASP A 33 -8.47 -1.00 5.97
N ASN A 34 -9.01 -2.17 5.63
CA ASN A 34 -8.43 -3.47 5.98
C ASN A 34 -7.16 -3.74 5.15
N LYS A 35 -6.45 -2.68 4.78
CA LYS A 35 -5.25 -2.66 3.96
C LYS A 35 -4.07 -2.14 4.74
N ILE A 36 -2.90 -2.62 4.39
CA ILE A 36 -1.63 -2.17 4.93
C ILE A 36 -1.39 -0.72 4.49
N TYR A 37 -0.90 0.12 5.41
CA TYR A 37 -0.64 1.53 5.10
C TYR A 37 0.47 1.69 4.05
N ASN A 38 0.44 2.82 3.36
CA ASN A 38 1.42 3.14 2.35
C ASN A 38 2.84 3.27 2.93
N GLY A 39 3.83 2.83 2.16
CA GLY A 39 5.25 2.85 2.54
C GLY A 39 5.72 1.60 3.27
N VAL A 40 4.90 0.55 3.35
CA VAL A 40 5.27 -0.72 4.00
C VAL A 40 5.73 -1.74 2.96
N PHE A 41 6.85 -2.38 3.26
CA PHE A 41 7.47 -3.41 2.44
C PHE A 41 7.73 -4.65 3.29
N ILE A 42 7.53 -5.82 2.71
CA ILE A 42 7.99 -7.09 3.26
C ILE A 42 9.08 -7.61 2.33
N ASP A 43 10.32 -7.54 2.81
CA ASP A 43 11.51 -7.76 1.98
C ASP A 43 11.48 -6.85 0.73
N GLU A 44 11.52 -7.42 -0.48
CA GLU A 44 11.46 -6.68 -1.75
C GLU A 44 10.01 -6.37 -2.21
N VAL A 45 8.99 -6.88 -1.52
CA VAL A 45 7.58 -6.75 -1.92
C VAL A 45 6.93 -5.52 -1.30
N ASN A 46 6.51 -4.58 -2.14
CA ASN A 46 5.66 -3.46 -1.71
C ASN A 46 4.24 -3.97 -1.42
N VAL A 47 3.84 -3.89 -0.16
CA VAL A 47 2.51 -4.34 0.32
C VAL A 47 1.57 -3.17 0.64
N SER A 48 1.98 -1.95 0.29
CA SER A 48 1.16 -0.74 0.45
C SER A 48 -0.20 -0.89 -0.23
N GLY A 49 -1.28 -0.64 0.50
CA GLY A 49 -2.64 -0.73 -0.04
C GLY A 49 -3.09 -2.15 -0.39
N MET A 50 -2.41 -3.19 0.11
CA MET A 50 -2.87 -4.58 0.02
C MET A 50 -3.62 -4.98 1.29
N THR A 51 -4.65 -5.81 1.17
CA THR A 51 -5.16 -6.55 2.34
C THR A 51 -4.14 -7.56 2.83
N LYS A 52 -4.35 -8.13 4.02
CA LYS A 52 -3.47 -9.18 4.55
C LYS A 52 -3.39 -10.39 3.61
N GLU A 53 -4.51 -10.76 3.00
CA GLU A 53 -4.58 -11.88 2.05
C GLU A 53 -3.83 -11.58 0.76
N GLU A 54 -3.99 -10.38 0.19
CA GLU A 54 -3.28 -9.94 -1.01
C GLU A 54 -1.76 -9.88 -0.76
N ALA A 55 -1.36 -9.33 0.38
CA ALA A 55 0.05 -9.30 0.78
C ALA A 55 0.62 -10.71 0.99
N ALA A 56 -0.15 -11.62 1.60
CA ALA A 56 0.28 -13.00 1.79
C ALA A 56 0.54 -13.69 0.44
N ILE A 57 -0.35 -13.50 -0.54
CA ILE A 57 -0.17 -14.04 -1.91
C ILE A 57 1.05 -13.42 -2.58
N ALA A 58 1.22 -12.09 -2.48
CA ALA A 58 2.34 -11.39 -3.10
C ALA A 58 3.70 -11.87 -2.56
N VAL A 59 3.83 -12.03 -1.24
CA VAL A 59 5.06 -12.50 -0.60
C VAL A 59 5.27 -14.00 -0.85
N ASP A 60 4.21 -14.83 -0.84
CA ASP A 60 4.33 -16.26 -1.18
C ASP A 60 4.85 -16.46 -2.60
N ASN A 61 4.36 -15.68 -3.58
CA ASN A 61 4.88 -15.72 -4.95
C ASN A 61 6.37 -15.38 -5.02
N MET A 62 6.84 -14.39 -4.25
CA MET A 62 8.26 -14.08 -4.15
C MET A 62 9.05 -15.27 -3.58
N VAL A 63 8.58 -15.85 -2.47
CA VAL A 63 9.21 -16.99 -1.80
C VAL A 63 9.28 -18.20 -2.72
N GLN A 64 8.22 -18.51 -3.46
CA GLN A 64 8.20 -19.59 -4.45
C GLN A 64 9.24 -19.35 -5.56
N GLY A 65 9.40 -18.10 -6.00
CA GLY A 65 10.44 -17.71 -6.95
C GLY A 65 11.84 -17.94 -6.40
N LEU A 66 12.09 -17.60 -5.13
CA LEU A 66 13.37 -17.87 -4.46
C LEU A 66 13.63 -19.36 -4.32
N GLN A 67 12.64 -20.15 -3.89
CA GLN A 67 12.75 -21.60 -3.73
C GLN A 67 13.20 -22.32 -5.00
N GLN A 68 12.81 -21.81 -6.18
CA GLN A 68 13.17 -22.38 -7.48
C GLN A 68 14.53 -21.91 -8.00
N LYS A 69 15.21 -20.95 -7.34
CA LYS A 69 16.53 -20.50 -7.76
C LYS A 69 17.54 -21.65 -7.72
N ASN A 70 18.21 -21.86 -8.84
CA ASN A 70 19.27 -22.86 -8.97
C ASN A 70 20.54 -22.40 -8.25
N LEU A 71 21.14 -23.30 -7.50
CA LEU A 71 22.42 -23.14 -6.83
C LEU A 71 23.42 -24.15 -7.40
N VAL A 72 24.66 -23.74 -7.59
CA VAL A 72 25.77 -24.64 -7.93
C VAL A 72 26.78 -24.57 -6.80
N ILE A 73 26.99 -25.71 -6.13
CA ILE A 73 27.95 -25.86 -5.03
C ILE A 73 29.20 -26.55 -5.61
N THR A 74 30.36 -25.90 -5.52
CA THR A 74 31.62 -26.43 -6.03
C THR A 74 32.57 -26.76 -4.90
N VAL A 75 33.10 -27.99 -4.88
CA VAL A 75 34.09 -28.47 -3.91
C VAL A 75 35.28 -29.06 -4.68
N GLY A 76 36.38 -28.32 -4.73
CA GLY A 76 37.55 -28.68 -5.55
C GLY A 76 37.18 -28.75 -7.03
N LYS A 77 37.26 -29.96 -7.62
CA LYS A 77 36.89 -30.21 -9.03
C LYS A 77 35.45 -30.69 -9.21
N ASN A 78 34.72 -30.92 -8.12
CA ASN A 78 33.35 -31.44 -8.16
C ASN A 78 32.34 -30.29 -8.11
N ALA A 79 31.20 -30.45 -8.79
CA ALA A 79 30.08 -29.52 -8.71
C ALA A 79 28.77 -30.30 -8.49
N ALA A 80 27.92 -29.77 -7.62
CA ALA A 80 26.57 -30.24 -7.39
C ALA A 80 25.59 -29.11 -7.72
N LYS A 81 24.53 -29.42 -8.48
CA LYS A 81 23.43 -28.50 -8.75
C LYS A 81 22.28 -28.84 -7.81
N THR A 82 21.70 -27.82 -7.19
CA THR A 82 20.56 -27.95 -6.29
C THR A 82 19.67 -26.70 -6.38
N THR A 83 18.62 -26.61 -5.59
CA THR A 83 17.78 -25.42 -5.44
C THR A 83 17.75 -24.94 -3.99
N LEU A 84 17.34 -23.70 -3.74
CA LEU A 84 17.14 -23.22 -2.37
C LEU A 84 16.14 -24.08 -1.60
N LYS A 85 15.09 -24.56 -2.28
CA LYS A 85 14.11 -25.48 -1.69
C LYS A 85 14.75 -26.80 -1.21
N GLU A 86 15.59 -27.41 -2.04
CA GLU A 86 16.23 -28.70 -1.73
C GLU A 86 17.19 -28.63 -0.54
N ILE A 87 17.80 -27.47 -0.29
CA ILE A 87 18.67 -27.24 0.87
C ILE A 87 17.91 -26.74 2.10
N GLY A 88 16.57 -26.71 2.05
CA GLY A 88 15.71 -26.40 3.20
C GLY A 88 15.42 -24.92 3.41
N TYR A 89 15.43 -24.10 2.37
CA TYR A 89 14.99 -22.70 2.48
C TYR A 89 13.50 -22.61 2.87
N THR A 90 13.24 -22.01 4.03
CA THR A 90 11.90 -21.73 4.56
C THR A 90 11.73 -20.22 4.79
N TYR A 91 10.48 -19.79 4.86
CA TYR A 91 10.13 -18.39 5.12
C TYR A 91 8.89 -18.35 6.03
N ASP A 92 8.87 -17.45 7.01
CA ASP A 92 7.72 -17.24 7.89
C ASP A 92 6.91 -16.01 7.45
N LEU A 93 5.78 -16.28 6.81
CA LEU A 93 4.88 -15.27 6.23
C LEU A 93 4.00 -14.59 7.28
N ASN A 94 3.49 -15.34 8.25
CA ASN A 94 2.34 -14.89 9.04
C ASN A 94 2.74 -13.75 10.00
N ASP A 95 3.89 -13.87 10.65
CA ASP A 95 4.37 -12.85 11.57
C ASP A 95 4.66 -11.53 10.86
N SER A 96 5.18 -11.58 9.64
CA SER A 96 5.53 -10.39 8.85
C SER A 96 4.28 -9.63 8.36
N ILE A 97 3.24 -10.36 7.95
CA ILE A 97 2.00 -9.77 7.44
C ILE A 97 1.22 -9.08 8.56
N GLU A 98 1.11 -9.69 9.73
CA GLU A 98 0.43 -9.07 10.87
C GLU A 98 1.18 -7.83 11.37
N GLN A 99 2.52 -7.86 11.40
CA GLN A 99 3.33 -6.69 11.72
C GLN A 99 3.10 -5.56 10.71
N ALA A 100 3.17 -5.85 9.41
CA ALA A 100 2.91 -4.89 8.36
C ALA A 100 1.53 -4.24 8.49
N TYR A 101 0.50 -5.04 8.81
CA TYR A 101 -0.85 -4.56 9.04
C TYR A 101 -0.96 -3.69 10.30
N ALA A 102 -0.30 -4.06 11.39
CA ALA A 102 -0.36 -3.35 12.66
C ALA A 102 0.41 -2.02 12.67
N LEU A 103 1.39 -1.83 11.79
CA LEU A 103 2.15 -0.58 11.67
C LEU A 103 1.21 0.62 11.56
N GLY A 104 1.44 1.65 12.38
CA GLY A 104 0.65 2.89 12.38
C GLY A 104 -0.78 2.78 12.96
N ARG A 105 -1.22 1.60 13.41
CA ARG A 105 -2.55 1.39 14.02
C ARG A 105 -2.54 1.39 15.54
N SER A 106 -1.38 1.23 16.17
CA SER A 106 -1.18 1.40 17.62
C SER A 106 -0.50 2.73 17.92
N GLY A 107 -1.09 3.48 18.85
CA GLY A 107 -0.60 4.77 19.36
C GLY A 107 -1.06 4.99 20.79
#